data_AF-A0A2E4DRW6-F1
#
_entry.id   AF-A0A2E4DRW6-F1
#
_cell.length_a   1.000
_cell.length_b   1.000
_cell.length_c   1.000
_cell.angle_alpha   90.00
_cell.angle_beta   90.00
_cell.angle_gamma   90.00
#
_symmetry.space_group_name_H-M   'P 1'
#
loop_
_entity.id
_entity.type
_entity.pdbx_description
1 polymer ?
#
loop_
_entity_poly.entity_id
_entity_poly.type
_entity_poly.pdbx_seq_one_letter_code
_entity_poly.pdbx_strand_id
1 'polypeptide(L)'
;MSLIKNLLIWVHLLAMAGVFGGFLYGRLVFASADQSYQGVIHALLKITQFFIGLILISGFALFYFQVQNSFQAGISLGEIFKDGVTHVILTKLVLLIAVGAFSGIGSKKAREENYPVAEKMWLLALVSTSIAVFLGVMLRSI
;
A
#
# COMPACT_ATOMS: atom_id res chain seq x y z
N MET A 1 -2.76 23.57 -9.55
CA MET A 1 -2.09 22.25 -9.66
C MET A 1 -1.31 21.86 -8.39
N SER A 2 -0.52 22.77 -7.78
CA SER A 2 0.27 22.50 -6.56
C SER A 2 -0.56 22.02 -5.35
N LEU A 3 -1.68 22.67 -5.05
CA LEU A 3 -2.47 22.40 -3.84
C LEU A 3 -3.11 20.99 -3.82
N ILE A 4 -3.67 20.56 -4.95
CA ILE A 4 -4.24 19.22 -5.14
C ILE A 4 -3.15 18.13 -5.06
N LYS A 5 -2.00 18.37 -5.70
CA LYS A 5 -0.86 17.45 -5.64
C LYS A 5 -0.38 17.27 -4.19
N ASN A 6 -0.24 18.36 -3.43
CA ASN A 6 0.17 18.30 -2.03
C ASN A 6 -0.85 17.56 -1.16
N LEU A 7 -2.15 17.81 -1.36
CA LEU A 7 -3.21 17.08 -0.67
C LEU A 7 -3.12 15.57 -0.95
N LEU A 8 -2.94 15.17 -2.21
CA LEU A 8 -2.80 13.77 -2.58
C LEU A 8 -1.56 13.10 -1.97
N ILE A 9 -0.44 13.81 -1.87
CA ILE A 9 0.76 13.33 -1.18
C ILE A 9 0.44 13.05 0.29
N TRP A 10 -0.20 14.00 0.99
CA TRP A 10 -0.58 13.82 2.39
C TRP A 10 -1.55 12.66 2.60
N VAL A 11 -2.58 12.56 1.76
CA VAL A 11 -3.53 11.44 1.79
C VAL A 11 -2.80 10.11 1.56
N HIS A 12 -1.90 10.04 0.58
CA HIS A 12 -1.12 8.83 0.30
C HIS A 12 -0.25 8.41 1.49
N LEU A 13 0.46 9.37 2.11
CA LEU A 13 1.33 9.12 3.26
C LEU A 13 0.55 8.69 4.50
N LEU A 14 -0.55 9.39 4.82
CA LEU A 14 -1.42 9.04 5.94
C LEU A 14 -2.04 7.66 5.74
N ALA A 15 -2.47 7.33 4.52
CA ALA A 15 -3.03 6.03 4.22
C ALA A 15 -1.97 4.91 4.31
N MET A 16 -0.76 5.14 3.82
CA MET A 16 0.38 4.20 3.98
C MET A 16 0.70 3.95 5.46
N ALA A 17 0.75 4.99 6.28
CA ALA A 17 0.96 4.87 7.72
C ALA A 17 -0.18 4.10 8.40
N GLY A 18 -1.42 4.38 8.02
CA GLY A 18 -2.61 3.67 8.51
C GLY A 18 -2.59 2.18 8.17
N VAL A 19 -2.24 1.81 6.93
CA VAL A 19 -2.12 0.40 6.52
C VAL A 19 -0.99 -0.30 7.25
N PHE A 20 0.17 0.33 7.38
CA PHE A 20 1.30 -0.23 8.12
C PHE A 20 0.93 -0.48 9.59
N GLY A 21 0.36 0.51 10.26
CA GLY A 21 -0.12 0.39 11.64
C GLY A 21 -1.21 -0.68 11.80
N GLY A 22 -2.15 -0.76 10.85
CA GLY A 22 -3.20 -1.77 10.82
C GLY A 22 -2.67 -3.20 10.72
N PHE A 23 -1.69 -3.45 9.83
CA PHE A 23 -1.05 -4.76 9.75
C PHE A 23 -0.21 -5.11 10.97
N LEU A 24 0.52 -4.15 11.51
CA LEU A 24 1.36 -4.37 12.69
C LEU A 24 0.50 -4.67 13.93
N TYR A 25 -0.56 -3.89 14.15
CA TYR A 25 -1.52 -4.16 15.22
C TYR A 25 -2.23 -5.50 15.01
N GLY A 26 -2.63 -5.79 13.77
CA GLY A 26 -3.16 -7.08 13.38
C GLY A 26 -2.28 -8.23 13.80
N ARG A 27 -1.00 -8.18 13.42
CA ARG A 27 -0.01 -9.19 13.76
C ARG A 27 0.08 -9.45 15.26
N LEU A 28 0.03 -8.40 16.09
CA LEU A 28 0.05 -8.51 17.55
C LEU A 28 -1.17 -9.23 18.09
N VAL A 29 -2.37 -8.92 17.55
CA VAL A 29 -3.62 -9.58 17.93
C VAL A 29 -3.67 -11.04 17.46
N PHE A 30 -3.16 -11.35 16.27
CA PHE A 30 -3.03 -12.75 15.81
C PHE A 30 -2.05 -13.54 16.67
N ALA A 31 -0.96 -12.93 17.12
CA ALA A 31 0.04 -13.58 17.97
C ALA A 31 -0.49 -13.92 19.37
N SER A 32 -1.47 -13.17 19.88
CA SER A 32 -2.04 -13.39 21.22
C SER A 32 -3.04 -14.55 21.31
N ALA A 33 -3.34 -15.24 20.18
CA ALA A 33 -4.05 -16.52 20.09
C ALA A 33 -5.42 -16.62 20.80
N ASP A 34 -6.05 -15.52 21.15
CA ASP A 34 -7.35 -15.52 21.82
C ASP A 34 -8.48 -15.29 20.80
N GLN A 35 -9.36 -16.28 20.67
CA GLN A 35 -10.52 -16.24 19.78
C GLN A 35 -11.53 -15.13 20.16
N SER A 36 -11.43 -14.56 21.37
CA SER A 36 -12.25 -13.42 21.79
C SER A 36 -12.05 -12.17 20.91
N TYR A 37 -10.92 -12.06 20.20
CA TYR A 37 -10.57 -10.89 19.38
C TYR A 37 -11.02 -10.96 17.92
N GLN A 38 -11.75 -12.00 17.49
CA GLN A 38 -12.19 -12.14 16.09
C GLN A 38 -12.96 -10.92 15.55
N GLY A 39 -13.81 -10.31 16.38
CA GLY A 39 -14.55 -9.08 16.02
C GLY A 39 -13.63 -7.88 15.79
N VAL A 40 -12.59 -7.75 16.62
CA VAL A 40 -11.57 -6.69 16.50
C VAL A 40 -10.75 -6.89 15.22
N ILE A 41 -10.33 -8.13 14.94
CA ILE A 41 -9.60 -8.49 13.71
C ILE A 41 -10.44 -8.13 12.47
N HIS A 42 -11.74 -8.43 12.49
CA HIS A 42 -12.65 -8.11 11.38
C HIS A 42 -12.83 -6.61 11.16
N ALA A 43 -13.00 -5.83 12.24
CA ALA A 43 -13.10 -4.37 12.15
C ALA A 43 -11.80 -3.77 11.60
N LEU A 44 -10.65 -4.25 12.10
CA LEU A 44 -9.32 -3.83 11.67
C LEU A 44 -9.07 -4.14 10.19
N LEU A 45 -9.50 -5.30 9.71
CA LEU A 45 -9.44 -5.70 8.31
C LEU A 45 -10.16 -4.72 7.40
N LYS A 46 -11.40 -4.38 7.77
CA LYS A 46 -12.23 -3.48 6.97
C LYS A 46 -11.62 -2.08 6.88
N ILE A 47 -11.11 -1.57 8.00
CA ILE A 47 -10.42 -0.28 8.06
C ILE A 47 -9.14 -0.32 7.23
N THR A 48 -8.33 -1.38 7.37
CA THR A 48 -7.09 -1.56 6.61
C THR A 48 -7.36 -1.59 5.10
N GLN A 49 -8.40 -2.31 4.66
CA GLN A 49 -8.80 -2.37 3.24
C GLN A 49 -9.22 -1.00 2.69
N PHE A 50 -9.93 -0.19 3.48
CA PHE A 50 -10.27 1.18 3.09
C PHE A 50 -9.00 2.01 2.84
N PHE A 51 -8.02 1.95 3.74
CA PHE A 51 -6.76 2.68 3.55
C PHE A 51 -5.94 2.13 2.38
N ILE A 52 -5.95 0.82 2.11
CA ILE A 52 -5.33 0.25 0.89
C ILE A 52 -5.95 0.88 -0.37
N GLY A 53 -7.27 1.00 -0.41
CA GLY A 53 -7.96 1.68 -1.51
C GLY A 53 -7.51 3.13 -1.68
N LEU A 54 -7.38 3.87 -0.58
CA LEU A 54 -6.86 5.24 -0.60
C LEU A 54 -5.41 5.31 -1.12
N ILE A 55 -4.54 4.39 -0.70
CA ILE A 55 -3.15 4.30 -1.17
C ILE A 55 -3.11 4.10 -2.69
N LEU A 56 -3.92 3.18 -3.21
CA LEU A 56 -3.96 2.89 -4.65
C LEU A 56 -4.46 4.09 -5.44
N ILE A 57 -5.61 4.67 -5.06
CA ILE A 57 -6.19 5.82 -5.77
C ILE A 57 -5.23 7.01 -5.75
N SER A 58 -4.70 7.37 -4.58
CA SER A 58 -3.77 8.48 -4.45
C SER A 58 -2.45 8.20 -5.17
N GLY A 59 -1.95 6.96 -5.15
CA GLY A 59 -0.73 6.56 -5.86
C GLY A 59 -0.87 6.66 -7.37
N PHE A 60 -1.98 6.16 -7.93
CA PHE A 60 -2.28 6.31 -9.36
C PHE A 60 -2.44 7.78 -9.78
N ALA A 61 -3.13 8.59 -8.97
CA ALA A 61 -3.28 10.01 -9.26
C ALA A 61 -1.93 10.73 -9.28
N LEU A 62 -1.05 10.45 -8.32
CA LEU A 62 0.30 11.02 -8.26
C LEU A 62 1.16 10.60 -9.44
N PHE A 63 1.12 9.31 -9.83
CA PHE A 63 1.82 8.81 -11.01
C PHE A 63 1.31 9.47 -12.30
N TYR A 64 -0.01 9.60 -12.45
CA TYR A 64 -0.61 10.31 -13.58
C TYR A 64 -0.12 11.75 -13.68
N PHE A 65 -0.08 12.50 -12.57
CA PHE A 65 0.46 13.86 -12.55
C PHE A 65 1.94 13.92 -12.95
N GLN A 66 2.74 12.92 -12.57
CA GLN A 66 4.13 12.85 -12.99
C GLN A 66 4.25 12.67 -14.50
N VAL A 67 3.52 11.70 -15.08
CA VAL A 67 3.51 11.46 -16.53
C VAL A 67 3.03 12.70 -17.30
N GLN A 68 1.97 13.37 -16.83
CA GLN A 68 1.49 14.61 -17.43
C GLN A 68 2.54 15.72 -17.41
N ASN A 69 3.25 15.91 -16.29
CA ASN A 69 4.31 16.92 -16.21
C ASN A 69 5.48 16.58 -17.15
N SER A 70 5.84 15.30 -17.29
CA SER A 70 6.90 14.87 -18.22
C SER A 70 6.53 15.15 -19.68
N PHE A 71 5.27 14.94 -20.07
CA PHE A 71 4.79 15.30 -21.40
C PHE A 71 4.80 16.81 -21.64
N GLN A 72 4.42 17.61 -20.65
CA GLN A 72 4.51 19.07 -20.74
C GLN A 72 5.97 19.55 -20.87
N ALA A 73 6.93 18.80 -20.34
CA ALA A 73 8.36 19.04 -20.49
C ALA A 73 8.94 18.50 -21.81
N GLY A 74 8.12 17.94 -22.70
CA GLY A 74 8.55 17.41 -24.00
C GLY A 74 9.22 16.04 -23.95
N ILE A 75 9.17 15.34 -22.80
CA ILE A 75 9.77 14.02 -22.64
C ILE A 75 8.84 12.97 -23.24
N SER A 76 9.39 12.09 -24.09
CA SER A 76 8.61 11.02 -24.72
C SER A 76 8.25 9.91 -23.72
N LEU A 77 7.16 9.19 -23.97
CA LEU A 77 6.76 8.06 -23.12
C LEU A 77 7.87 7.00 -23.03
N GLY A 78 8.56 6.72 -24.15
CA GLY A 78 9.66 5.76 -24.20
C GLY A 78 10.86 6.15 -23.34
N GLU A 79 11.13 7.44 -23.18
CA GLU A 79 12.18 7.93 -22.28
C GLU A 79 11.76 7.86 -20.81
N ILE A 80 10.50 8.17 -20.49
CA ILE A 80 9.95 8.02 -19.14
C ILE A 80 10.11 6.57 -18.66
N PHE A 81 9.80 5.58 -19.50
CA PHE A 81 9.90 4.16 -19.10
C PHE A 81 11.32 3.60 -19.09
N LYS A 82 12.31 4.30 -19.66
CA LYS A 82 13.73 3.95 -19.55
C LYS A 82 14.38 4.50 -18.29
N ASP A 83 13.71 5.44 -17.63
CA ASP A 83 14.20 6.07 -16.40
C ASP A 83 14.14 5.11 -15.20
N GLY A 84 15.24 5.05 -14.45
CA GLY A 84 15.35 4.25 -13.23
C GLY A 84 14.31 4.63 -12.19
N VAL A 85 13.93 5.91 -12.11
CA VAL A 85 12.88 6.40 -11.20
C VAL A 85 11.53 5.80 -11.54
N THR A 86 11.16 5.74 -12.83
CA THR A 86 9.90 5.14 -13.27
C THR A 86 9.84 3.65 -12.94
N HIS A 87 10.94 2.92 -13.09
CA HIS A 87 11.00 1.52 -12.67
C HIS A 87 10.71 1.36 -11.17
N VAL A 88 11.32 2.18 -10.31
CA VAL A 88 11.06 2.14 -8.86
C VAL A 88 9.59 2.46 -8.54
N ILE A 89 8.98 3.42 -9.24
CA ILE A 89 7.56 3.75 -9.07
C ILE A 89 6.65 2.60 -9.49
N LEU A 90 6.95 1.93 -10.61
CA LEU A 90 6.19 0.77 -11.08
C LEU A 90 6.34 -0.41 -10.12
N THR A 91 7.55 -0.67 -9.62
CA THR A 91 7.77 -1.72 -8.60
C THR A 91 6.97 -1.41 -7.34
N LYS A 92 6.96 -0.15 -6.88
CA LYS A 92 6.13 0.29 -5.76
C LYS A 92 4.65 0.03 -6.05
N LEU A 93 4.16 0.35 -7.24
CA LEU A 93 2.77 0.11 -7.63
C LEU A 93 2.40 -1.38 -7.58
N VAL A 94 3.26 -2.25 -8.12
CA VAL A 94 3.05 -3.70 -8.09
C VAL A 94 3.00 -4.22 -6.64
N LEU A 95 3.89 -3.73 -5.77
CA LEU A 95 3.87 -4.08 -4.35
C LEU A 95 2.58 -3.64 -3.67
N LEU A 96 2.07 -2.45 -3.97
CA LEU A 96 0.82 -1.95 -3.41
C LEU A 96 -0.41 -2.75 -3.88
N ILE A 97 -0.41 -3.23 -5.12
CA ILE A 97 -1.44 -4.16 -5.61
C ILE A 97 -1.34 -5.50 -4.86
N ALA A 98 -0.12 -6.02 -4.67
CA ALA A 98 0.11 -7.25 -3.92
C ALA A 98 -0.35 -7.12 -2.46
N VAL A 99 -0.14 -5.98 -1.81
CA VAL A 99 -0.67 -5.68 -0.47
C VAL A 99 -2.19 -5.84 -0.43
N GLY A 100 -2.90 -5.30 -1.41
CA GLY A 100 -4.35 -5.46 -1.54
C GLY A 100 -4.77 -6.92 -1.71
N ALA A 101 -4.07 -7.66 -2.57
CA ALA A 101 -4.33 -9.09 -2.79
C ALA A 101 -4.10 -9.91 -1.50
N PHE A 102 -2.96 -9.74 -0.83
CA PHE A 102 -2.64 -10.43 0.41
C PHE A 102 -3.61 -10.09 1.53
N SER A 103 -3.97 -8.81 1.69
CA SER A 103 -4.99 -8.40 2.66
C SER A 103 -6.37 -9.02 2.37
N GLY A 104 -6.77 -9.08 1.09
CA GLY A 104 -8.01 -9.72 0.67
C GLY A 104 -8.03 -11.22 0.95
N ILE A 105 -6.97 -11.93 0.58
CA ILE A 105 -6.82 -13.38 0.83
C ILE A 105 -6.78 -13.64 2.34
N GLY A 106 -6.00 -12.85 3.09
CA GLY A 106 -5.92 -12.97 4.55
C GLY A 106 -7.26 -12.75 5.24
N SER A 107 -8.03 -11.76 4.80
CA SER A 107 -9.39 -11.51 5.28
C SER A 107 -10.33 -12.69 5.01
N LYS A 108 -10.29 -13.24 3.80
CA LYS A 108 -11.06 -14.43 3.44
C LYS A 108 -10.69 -15.62 4.33
N LYS A 109 -9.40 -15.87 4.55
CA LYS A 109 -8.91 -16.97 5.38
C LYS A 109 -9.27 -16.81 6.86
N ALA A 110 -9.30 -15.58 7.37
CA ALA A 110 -9.77 -15.31 8.73
C ALA A 110 -11.27 -15.61 8.91
N ARG A 111 -12.09 -15.42 7.87
CA ARG A 111 -13.53 -15.79 7.87
C ARG A 111 -13.76 -17.30 7.82
N GLU A 112 -12.87 -18.02 7.14
CA GLU A 112 -12.86 -19.48 7.08
C GLU A 112 -12.24 -20.12 8.35
N GLU A 113 -12.02 -19.34 9.42
CA GLU A 113 -11.35 -19.75 10.66
C GLU A 113 -9.93 -20.31 10.48
N ASN A 114 -9.33 -20.11 9.30
CA ASN A 114 -7.97 -20.53 8.98
C ASN A 114 -6.97 -19.43 9.34
N TYR A 115 -6.85 -19.17 10.64
CA TYR A 115 -6.00 -18.13 11.21
C TYR A 115 -4.50 -18.27 10.85
N PRO A 116 -3.89 -19.47 10.82
CA PRO A 116 -2.48 -19.59 10.46
C PRO A 116 -2.16 -19.11 9.03
N VAL A 117 -3.06 -19.37 8.09
CA VAL A 117 -2.90 -18.89 6.70
C VAL A 117 -3.22 -17.40 6.61
N ALA A 118 -4.24 -16.92 7.34
CA ALA A 118 -4.55 -15.50 7.41
C ALA A 118 -3.35 -14.67 7.90
N GLU A 119 -2.72 -15.11 8.99
CA GLU A 119 -1.53 -14.49 9.58
C GLU A 119 -0.38 -14.39 8.58
N LYS A 120 -0.09 -15.47 7.84
CA LYS A 120 0.96 -15.47 6.80
C LYS A 120 0.68 -14.44 5.70
N MET A 121 -0.57 -14.35 5.25
CA MET A 121 -0.96 -13.38 4.22
C MET A 121 -0.82 -11.95 4.74
N TRP A 122 -1.15 -11.70 6.01
CA TRP A 122 -0.96 -10.38 6.62
C TRP A 122 0.51 -10.02 6.78
N LEU A 123 1.37 -10.98 7.14
CA LEU A 123 2.80 -10.77 7.21
C LEU A 123 3.36 -10.41 5.82
N LEU A 124 2.93 -11.10 4.76
CA LEU A 124 3.30 -10.76 3.39
C LEU A 124 2.86 -9.34 3.03
N ALA A 125 1.64 -8.95 3.39
CA ALA A 125 1.14 -7.59 3.17
C ALA A 125 2.00 -6.56 3.91
N LEU A 126 2.35 -6.80 5.18
CA LEU A 126 3.21 -5.92 5.98
C LEU A 126 4.60 -5.76 5.35
N VAL A 127 5.23 -6.87 4.93
CA VAL A 127 6.54 -6.85 4.28
C VAL A 127 6.47 -6.08 2.96
N SER A 128 5.47 -6.33 2.12
CA SER A 128 5.27 -5.61 0.87
C SER A 128 5.03 -4.11 1.08
N THR A 129 4.23 -3.71 2.08
CA THR A 129 4.05 -2.29 2.44
C THR A 129 5.37 -1.67 2.88
N SER A 130 6.17 -2.37 3.69
CA SER A 130 7.47 -1.89 4.17
C SER A 130 8.45 -1.63 3.02
N ILE A 131 8.53 -2.57 2.07
CA ILE A 131 9.35 -2.40 0.85
C ILE A 131 8.83 -1.25 0.00
N ALA A 132 7.51 -1.12 -0.18
CA ALA A 132 6.92 -0.02 -0.95
C ALA A 132 7.19 1.36 -0.32
N VAL A 133 7.20 1.45 1.01
CA VAL A 133 7.60 2.66 1.75
C VAL A 133 9.09 2.94 1.53
N PHE A 134 9.95 1.93 1.70
CA PHE A 134 11.40 2.07 1.51
C PHE A 134 11.76 2.56 0.11
N LEU A 135 11.18 1.97 -0.94
CA LEU A 135 11.35 2.43 -2.32
C LEU A 135 10.88 3.89 -2.49
N GLY A 136 9.80 4.29 -1.84
CA GLY A 136 9.33 5.66 -1.83
C GLY A 136 10.29 6.64 -1.16
N VAL A 137 11.00 6.21 -0.11
CA VAL A 137 12.04 7.03 0.55
C VAL A 137 13.26 7.17 -0.35
N MET A 138 13.71 6.08 -0.99
CA MET A 138 14.86 6.11 -1.90
C MET A 138 14.68 7.13 -3.03
N LEU A 139 13.47 7.24 -3.57
CA LEU A 139 13.12 8.23 -4.60
C LEU A 139 13.23 9.69 -4.15
N ARG A 140 13.18 9.98 -2.84
CA ARG A 140 13.33 11.34 -2.30
C ARG A 140 14.79 11.75 -2.13
N SER A 141 15.69 10.77 -2.03
CA SER A 141 17.13 10.94 -1.80
C SER A 141 17.97 10.95 -3.09
N ILE A 142 17.32 10.78 -4.25
CA ILE A 142 17.89 10.93 -5.60
C ILE A 142 17.40 12.26 -6.16
#